data_AF-A0A2E7VST2-F1
#
_entry.id   AF-A0A2E7VST2-F1
#
_cell.length_a   1.000
_cell.length_b   1.000
_cell.length_c   1.000
_cell.angle_alpha   90.00
_cell.angle_beta   90.00
_cell.angle_gamma   90.00
#
_symmetry.space_group_name_H-M   'P 1'
#
loop_
_entity.id
_entity.type
_entity.pdbx_description
1 polymer ?
#
loop_
_entity_poly.entity_id
_entity_poly.type
_entity_poly.pdbx_seq_one_letter_code
_entity_poly.pdbx_strand_id
1 'polypeptide(L)'
;MKYFSKWDEIDRFLYFDFWHLKGHNKSIQFRNQNISYLKSLLEENNIEFKCTKDTALGIINNSQLIENSFADNFKLDKQNLLKLIDIFKKSEFEIIEYRKNKLTLFRQNRLINLYFVNQFIFKIFQKSKVNNMGEFYYNQNEYITLIVLKNFNILYKRAFMFIRRRYLRYYKLAIQYLLIKRLSVSKADISKQVEINYKTFLNLNIEPKNSINWILRKKHLALVTDSKKHIKVKTILKYLSNDNLNKIINNIVESDNSTPFEEPISHNKKFWNSGNNYFIYNVLFSFRKNVTSYQNANTYIVSDNSYNLYSKKYYQSLEKMNPDEIKTFLDSNPIEITNNDVTSGKHRVFAMIGWLINGNEYIPFKARVV
;
A
#
# COMPACT_ATOMS: atom_id res chain seq x y z
N MET A 1 -26.11 16.61 1.24
CA MET A 1 -25.51 15.30 0.88
C MET A 1 -24.32 15.00 1.79
N LYS A 2 -24.35 13.85 2.48
CA LYS A 2 -23.23 13.36 3.31
C LYS A 2 -22.12 12.81 2.40
N TYR A 3 -20.89 12.82 2.89
CA TYR A 3 -19.74 12.24 2.21
C TYR A 3 -19.94 10.72 2.00
N PHE A 4 -19.59 10.22 0.82
CA PHE A 4 -19.58 8.79 0.50
C PHE A 4 -18.28 8.43 -0.22
N SER A 5 -17.69 7.29 0.16
CA SER A 5 -16.55 6.68 -0.51
C SER A 5 -16.68 5.16 -0.39
N LYS A 6 -16.74 4.48 -1.53
CA LYS A 6 -16.68 3.02 -1.62
C LYS A 6 -15.26 2.50 -1.43
N TRP A 7 -14.27 3.28 -1.86
CA TRP A 7 -12.86 2.92 -1.74
C TRP A 7 -12.25 3.38 -0.43
N ASP A 8 -11.49 2.49 0.18
CA ASP A 8 -10.61 2.77 1.31
C ASP A 8 -9.18 3.13 0.85
N GLU A 9 -8.24 3.19 1.80
CA GLU A 9 -6.83 3.49 1.52
C GLU A 9 -6.13 2.37 0.73
N ILE A 10 -6.53 1.10 0.93
CA ILE A 10 -5.97 -0.06 0.24
C ILE A 10 -6.41 -0.05 -1.22
N ASP A 11 -7.69 0.21 -1.50
CA ASP A 11 -8.20 0.28 -2.88
C ASP A 11 -7.45 1.35 -3.70
N ARG A 12 -7.24 2.52 -3.09
CA ARG A 12 -6.49 3.62 -3.72
C ARG A 12 -5.03 3.23 -4.00
N PHE A 13 -4.39 2.51 -3.07
CA PHE A 13 -3.03 2.00 -3.28
C PHE A 13 -2.98 0.97 -4.41
N LEU A 14 -3.86 -0.04 -4.38
CA LEU A 14 -3.89 -1.12 -5.38
C LEU A 14 -4.19 -0.59 -6.78
N TYR A 15 -5.09 0.40 -6.90
CA TYR A 15 -5.35 1.09 -8.15
C TYR A 15 -4.08 1.75 -8.74
N PHE A 16 -3.31 2.43 -7.89
CA PHE A 16 -2.09 3.11 -8.32
C PHE A 16 -1.01 2.10 -8.72
N ASP A 17 -0.83 1.07 -7.91
CA ASP A 17 0.18 0.04 -8.13
C ASP A 17 -0.10 -0.79 -9.40
N PHE A 18 -1.38 -1.08 -9.69
CA PHE A 18 -1.79 -1.80 -10.89
C PHE A 18 -1.21 -1.19 -12.18
N TRP A 19 -1.31 0.13 -12.37
CA TRP A 19 -0.78 0.78 -13.57
C TRP A 19 0.75 0.94 -13.56
N HIS A 20 1.37 0.97 -12.37
CA HIS A 20 2.82 0.86 -12.27
C HIS A 20 3.33 -0.49 -12.74
N LEU A 21 2.63 -1.59 -12.41
CA LEU A 21 2.99 -2.94 -12.85
C LEU A 21 2.66 -3.18 -14.33
N LYS A 22 1.49 -2.73 -14.81
CA LYS A 22 1.06 -2.96 -16.20
C LYS A 22 1.75 -2.05 -17.21
N GLY A 23 2.21 -0.88 -16.77
CA GLY A 23 2.72 0.20 -17.61
C GLY A 23 1.66 1.27 -17.86
N HIS A 24 1.97 2.52 -17.52
CA HIS A 24 1.05 3.67 -17.64
C HIS A 24 0.62 3.95 -19.08
N ASN A 25 1.48 3.69 -20.06
CA ASN A 25 1.16 3.83 -21.49
C ASN A 25 -0.02 2.96 -21.92
N LYS A 26 -0.15 1.74 -21.39
CA LYS A 26 -1.28 0.84 -21.69
C LYS A 26 -2.62 1.39 -21.21
N SER A 27 -2.61 2.33 -20.26
CA SER A 27 -3.84 2.96 -19.76
C SER A 27 -4.50 3.90 -20.77
N ILE A 28 -3.74 4.42 -21.74
CA ILE A 28 -4.20 5.48 -22.65
C ILE A 28 -5.42 5.05 -23.45
N GLN A 29 -5.43 3.82 -23.99
CA GLN A 29 -6.56 3.31 -24.75
C GLN A 29 -7.85 3.28 -23.92
N PHE A 30 -7.79 2.76 -22.69
CA PHE A 30 -8.95 2.71 -21.78
C PHE A 30 -9.43 4.10 -21.37
N ARG A 31 -8.50 5.05 -21.18
CA ARG A 31 -8.85 6.44 -20.88
C ARG A 31 -9.56 7.11 -22.04
N ASN A 32 -9.07 6.92 -23.27
CA ASN A 32 -9.72 7.45 -24.46
C ASN A 32 -11.15 6.89 -24.59
N GLN A 33 -11.32 5.57 -24.42
CA GLN A 33 -12.65 4.93 -24.42
C GLN A 33 -13.56 5.51 -23.34
N ASN A 34 -13.07 5.62 -22.10
CA ASN A 34 -13.84 6.15 -20.98
C ASN A 34 -14.23 7.61 -21.17
N ILE A 35 -13.34 8.46 -21.69
CA ILE A 35 -13.64 9.87 -21.92
C ILE A 35 -14.61 10.03 -23.08
N SER A 36 -14.47 9.25 -24.17
CA SER A 36 -15.43 9.27 -25.27
C SER A 36 -16.83 8.83 -24.81
N TYR A 37 -16.91 7.78 -23.98
CA TYR A 37 -18.17 7.33 -23.39
C TYR A 37 -18.77 8.35 -22.40
N LEU A 38 -17.94 8.99 -21.59
CA LEU A 38 -18.38 10.09 -20.74
C LEU A 38 -18.94 11.24 -21.58
N LYS A 39 -18.25 11.59 -22.66
CA LYS A 39 -18.66 12.68 -23.55
C LYS A 39 -20.03 12.41 -24.17
N SER A 40 -20.26 11.22 -24.73
CA SER A 40 -21.57 10.86 -25.30
C SER A 40 -22.69 10.94 -24.25
N LEU A 41 -22.48 10.38 -23.06
CA LEU A 41 -23.46 10.44 -21.96
C LEU A 41 -23.83 11.87 -21.56
N LEU A 42 -22.84 12.77 -21.52
CA LEU A 42 -23.06 14.16 -21.16
C LEU A 42 -23.75 14.94 -22.29
N GLU A 43 -23.38 14.70 -23.53
CA GLU A 43 -23.98 15.31 -24.72
C GLU A 43 -25.45 14.90 -24.87
N GLU A 44 -25.78 13.61 -24.74
CA GLU A 44 -27.16 13.09 -24.75
C GLU A 44 -28.06 13.75 -23.69
N ASN A 45 -27.47 14.25 -22.61
CA ASN A 45 -28.18 14.87 -21.49
C ASN A 45 -28.11 16.41 -21.51
N ASN A 46 -27.55 17.01 -22.57
CA ASN A 46 -27.29 18.44 -22.70
C ASN A 46 -26.49 19.01 -21.51
N ILE A 47 -25.47 18.28 -21.08
CA ILE A 47 -24.60 18.67 -19.96
C ILE A 47 -23.24 19.06 -20.48
N GLU A 48 -22.89 20.34 -20.35
CA GLU A 48 -21.55 20.81 -20.69
C GLU A 48 -20.51 20.40 -19.63
N PHE A 49 -19.31 20.10 -20.12
CA PHE A 49 -18.15 19.81 -19.29
C PHE A 49 -16.85 20.36 -19.89
N LYS A 50 -15.87 20.61 -19.03
CA LYS A 50 -14.60 21.26 -19.41
C LYS A 50 -13.42 20.49 -18.83
N CYS A 51 -12.33 20.37 -19.59
CA CYS A 51 -11.10 19.75 -19.08
C CYS A 51 -10.45 20.63 -17.99
N THR A 52 -9.82 20.01 -17.01
CA THR A 52 -9.05 20.69 -15.95
C THR A 52 -7.82 19.87 -15.55
N LYS A 53 -6.93 20.45 -14.72
CA LYS A 53 -5.75 19.80 -14.15
C LYS A 53 -4.88 19.11 -15.21
N ASP A 54 -4.34 17.93 -14.89
CA ASP A 54 -3.44 17.17 -15.74
C ASP A 54 -4.06 16.76 -17.08
N THR A 55 -5.38 16.59 -17.13
CA THR A 55 -6.11 16.31 -18.38
C THR A 55 -6.03 17.51 -19.31
N ALA A 56 -6.37 18.72 -18.82
CA ALA A 56 -6.21 19.94 -19.62
C ALA A 56 -4.75 20.16 -20.03
N LEU A 57 -3.81 19.96 -19.10
CA LEU A 57 -2.39 20.16 -19.36
C LEU A 57 -1.85 19.25 -20.47
N GLY A 58 -2.23 17.97 -20.49
CA GLY A 58 -1.82 17.05 -21.56
C GLY A 58 -2.39 17.45 -22.91
N ILE A 59 -3.71 17.69 -22.94
CA ILE A 59 -4.44 18.03 -24.16
C ILE A 59 -3.87 19.29 -24.80
N ILE A 60 -3.66 20.35 -24.02
CA ILE A 60 -3.25 21.65 -24.57
C ILE A 60 -1.79 21.63 -25.04
N ASN A 61 -0.88 20.96 -24.31
CA ASN A 61 0.54 20.97 -24.67
C ASN A 61 0.86 20.00 -25.82
N ASN A 62 0.24 18.82 -25.81
CA ASN A 62 0.69 17.69 -26.63
C ASN A 62 -0.42 17.07 -27.48
N SER A 63 -1.65 17.60 -27.42
CA SER A 63 -2.84 16.97 -28.04
C SER A 63 -3.06 15.51 -27.59
N GLN A 64 -2.59 15.17 -26.38
CA GLN A 64 -2.54 13.81 -25.85
C GLN A 64 -2.79 13.77 -24.33
N LEU A 65 -3.20 12.62 -23.79
CA LEU A 65 -3.32 12.43 -22.34
C LEU A 65 -1.95 12.18 -21.70
N ILE A 66 -1.71 12.76 -20.52
CA ILE A 66 -0.47 12.51 -19.74
C ILE A 66 -0.48 11.07 -19.21
N GLU A 67 0.47 10.23 -19.63
CA GLU A 67 0.52 8.78 -19.32
C GLU A 67 0.37 8.47 -17.83
N ASN A 68 1.19 9.09 -16.98
CA ASN A 68 1.23 8.83 -15.54
C ASN A 68 0.16 9.59 -14.73
N SER A 69 -0.89 10.09 -15.38
CA SER A 69 -1.99 10.76 -14.68
C SER A 69 -2.76 9.75 -13.82
N PHE A 70 -3.02 10.12 -12.57
CA PHE A 70 -3.81 9.30 -11.64
C PHE A 70 -5.26 9.15 -12.07
N ALA A 71 -5.84 10.19 -12.68
CA ALA A 71 -7.24 10.24 -13.08
C ALA A 71 -7.43 11.28 -14.18
N ASP A 72 -8.50 11.14 -14.95
CA ASP A 72 -8.94 12.19 -15.86
C ASP A 72 -9.84 13.19 -15.14
N ASN A 73 -9.72 14.48 -15.43
CA ASN A 73 -10.30 15.53 -14.61
C ASN A 73 -11.12 16.52 -15.44
N PHE A 74 -12.40 16.69 -15.07
CA PHE A 74 -13.35 17.56 -15.73
C PHE A 74 -14.09 18.47 -14.74
N LYS A 75 -14.57 19.62 -15.23
CA LYS A 75 -15.40 20.57 -14.50
C LYS A 75 -16.78 20.66 -15.10
N LEU A 76 -17.79 20.69 -14.24
CA LEU A 76 -19.20 20.79 -14.61
C LEU A 76 -19.91 21.80 -13.71
N ASP A 77 -21.05 22.29 -14.17
CA ASP A 77 -21.93 23.11 -13.33
C ASP A 77 -22.47 22.27 -12.17
N LYS A 78 -22.41 22.84 -10.98
CA LYS A 78 -22.91 22.23 -9.75
C LYS A 78 -24.41 21.93 -9.78
N GLN A 79 -25.20 22.66 -10.55
CA GLN A 79 -26.63 22.38 -10.73
C GLN A 79 -26.86 20.97 -11.31
N ASN A 80 -25.89 20.44 -12.07
CA ASN A 80 -25.99 19.12 -12.69
C ASN A 80 -25.65 17.95 -11.74
N LEU A 81 -25.19 18.21 -10.51
CA LEU A 81 -24.70 17.14 -9.62
C LEU A 81 -25.73 16.03 -9.37
N LEU A 82 -26.97 16.40 -9.00
CA LEU A 82 -28.00 15.42 -8.67
C LEU A 82 -28.40 14.61 -9.91
N LYS A 83 -28.65 15.30 -11.03
CA LYS A 83 -28.96 14.69 -12.33
C LYS A 83 -27.87 13.69 -12.76
N LEU A 84 -26.59 14.06 -12.62
CA LEU A 84 -25.47 13.20 -12.99
C LEU A 84 -25.35 11.96 -12.12
N ILE A 85 -25.64 12.05 -10.83
CA ILE A 85 -25.64 10.85 -9.97
C ILE A 85 -26.62 9.81 -10.52
N ASP A 86 -27.81 10.22 -10.95
CA ASP A 86 -28.81 9.29 -11.48
C ASP A 86 -28.47 8.80 -12.89
N ILE A 87 -27.81 9.61 -13.72
CA ILE A 87 -27.24 9.15 -15.01
C ILE A 87 -26.18 8.08 -14.77
N PHE A 88 -25.22 8.31 -13.87
CA PHE A 88 -24.12 7.38 -13.64
C PHE A 88 -24.54 6.11 -12.90
N LYS A 89 -25.61 6.14 -12.11
CA LYS A 89 -26.21 4.90 -11.56
C LYS A 89 -26.75 3.95 -12.64
N LYS A 90 -27.08 4.47 -13.83
CA LYS A 90 -27.63 3.71 -14.95
C LYS A 90 -26.61 3.44 -16.06
N SER A 91 -25.36 3.87 -15.91
CA SER A 91 -24.31 3.70 -16.91
C SER A 91 -23.28 2.67 -16.49
N GLU A 92 -22.29 2.42 -17.35
CA GLU A 92 -21.17 1.52 -17.05
C GLU A 92 -20.16 2.11 -16.05
N PHE A 93 -20.37 3.34 -15.57
CA PHE A 93 -19.50 3.94 -14.56
C PHE A 93 -19.91 3.53 -13.16
N GLU A 94 -18.93 3.10 -12.38
CA GLU A 94 -19.09 2.91 -10.96
C GLU A 94 -18.81 4.21 -10.20
N ILE A 95 -19.73 4.64 -9.35
CA ILE A 95 -19.50 5.79 -8.45
C ILE A 95 -18.65 5.34 -7.27
N ILE A 96 -17.39 5.79 -7.25
CA ILE A 96 -16.44 5.45 -6.17
C ILE A 96 -16.56 6.40 -4.99
N GLU A 97 -16.70 7.68 -5.25
CA GLU A 97 -16.67 8.70 -4.20
C GLU A 97 -17.51 9.90 -4.62
N TYR A 98 -18.31 10.44 -3.70
CA TYR A 98 -18.91 11.75 -3.90
C TYR A 98 -18.82 12.62 -2.65
N ARG A 99 -18.54 13.90 -2.89
CA ARG A 99 -18.49 14.99 -1.90
C ARG A 99 -19.20 16.21 -2.48
N LYS A 100 -19.44 17.23 -1.66
CA LYS A 100 -20.16 18.47 -2.02
C LYS A 100 -19.80 19.06 -3.40
N ASN A 101 -18.52 19.01 -3.79
CA ASN A 101 -18.03 19.58 -5.05
C ASN A 101 -17.22 18.58 -5.92
N LYS A 102 -17.34 17.27 -5.69
CA LYS A 102 -16.57 16.26 -6.42
C LYS A 102 -17.32 14.95 -6.55
N LEU A 103 -17.35 14.37 -7.75
CA LEU A 103 -17.76 13.00 -8.02
C LEU A 103 -16.59 12.26 -8.67
N THR A 104 -16.27 11.06 -8.19
CA THR A 104 -15.22 10.19 -8.74
C THR A 104 -15.89 8.94 -9.31
N LEU A 105 -15.66 8.71 -10.59
CA LEU A 105 -16.17 7.57 -11.35
C LEU A 105 -15.03 6.59 -11.64
N PHE A 106 -15.37 5.31 -11.81
CA PHE A 106 -14.45 4.25 -12.16
C PHE A 106 -15.04 3.39 -13.28
N ARG A 107 -14.21 3.12 -14.30
CA ARG A 107 -14.54 2.20 -15.40
C ARG A 107 -13.25 1.67 -16.00
N GLN A 108 -13.19 0.39 -16.33
CA GLN A 108 -12.02 -0.25 -16.97
C GLN A 108 -10.69 0.07 -16.25
N ASN A 109 -10.66 -0.07 -14.93
CA ASN A 109 -9.49 0.25 -14.10
C ASN A 109 -8.99 1.70 -14.22
N ARG A 110 -9.83 2.68 -14.54
CA ARG A 110 -9.45 4.10 -14.62
C ARG A 110 -10.44 5.00 -13.91
N LEU A 111 -9.88 6.00 -13.22
CA LEU A 111 -10.65 7.01 -12.51
C LEU A 111 -10.91 8.24 -13.37
N ILE A 112 -12.13 8.76 -13.26
CA ILE A 112 -12.51 10.09 -13.74
C ILE A 112 -13.01 10.92 -12.56
N ASN A 113 -12.46 12.11 -12.37
CA ASN A 113 -12.90 13.09 -11.40
C ASN A 113 -13.72 14.18 -12.09
N LEU A 114 -14.94 14.37 -11.61
CA LEU A 114 -15.83 15.46 -11.98
C LEU A 114 -15.87 16.47 -10.83
N TYR A 115 -15.45 17.70 -11.10
CA TYR A 115 -15.45 18.80 -10.13
C TYR A 115 -16.62 19.75 -10.40
N PHE A 116 -17.40 20.02 -9.37
CA PHE A 116 -18.59 20.85 -9.48
C PHE A 116 -18.30 22.27 -9.00
N VAL A 117 -18.58 23.24 -9.85
CA VAL A 117 -18.41 24.66 -9.55
C VAL A 117 -19.76 25.37 -9.66
N ASN A 118 -20.02 26.32 -8.78
CA ASN A 118 -21.12 27.28 -9.02
C ASN A 118 -20.82 27.97 -10.36
N GLN A 119 -21.85 28.27 -11.17
CA GLN A 119 -21.86 28.94 -12.48
C GLN A 119 -20.50 29.48 -12.92
N PHE A 120 -20.10 29.25 -14.17
CA PHE A 120 -18.82 29.68 -14.76
C PHE A 120 -18.56 31.20 -14.66
N ILE A 121 -18.24 31.69 -13.45
CA ILE A 121 -17.98 33.10 -13.16
C ILE A 121 -16.70 33.48 -13.92
N PHE A 122 -16.89 34.33 -14.93
CA PHE A 122 -15.93 35.03 -15.78
C PHE A 122 -14.64 34.26 -16.11
N LYS A 123 -14.68 33.43 -17.16
CA LYS A 123 -13.49 32.70 -17.64
C LYS A 123 -13.44 32.74 -19.16
N ILE A 124 -12.33 33.24 -19.70
CA ILE A 124 -11.99 33.12 -21.12
C ILE A 124 -11.85 31.63 -21.41
N PHE A 125 -12.80 31.08 -22.16
CA PHE A 125 -12.81 29.69 -22.57
C PHE A 125 -12.16 29.57 -23.93
N GLN A 126 -11.30 28.56 -24.07
CA GLN A 126 -10.67 28.22 -25.34
C GLN A 126 -10.94 26.74 -25.67
N LYS A 127 -10.88 26.43 -26.96
CA LYS A 127 -11.01 25.08 -27.48
C LYS A 127 -9.64 24.52 -27.79
N SER A 128 -9.45 23.23 -27.52
CA SER A 128 -8.29 22.47 -27.99
C SER A 128 -8.75 21.09 -28.45
N LYS A 129 -8.11 20.57 -29.49
CA LYS A 129 -8.43 19.27 -30.07
C LYS A 129 -7.50 18.21 -29.50
N VAL A 130 -8.08 17.06 -29.16
CA VAL A 130 -7.33 15.87 -28.78
C VAL A 130 -7.31 14.91 -29.94
N ASN A 131 -6.15 14.32 -30.20
CA ASN A 131 -6.02 13.27 -31.20
C ASN A 131 -7.03 12.16 -30.90
N ASN A 132 -7.90 11.86 -31.88
CA ASN A 132 -8.88 10.78 -31.83
C ASN A 132 -10.03 10.96 -30.79
N MET A 133 -10.23 12.15 -30.20
CA MET A 133 -11.32 12.40 -29.22
C MET A 133 -12.09 13.72 -29.44
N GLY A 134 -11.70 14.50 -30.45
CA GLY A 134 -12.39 15.72 -30.85
C GLY A 134 -12.04 16.93 -29.98
N GLU A 135 -12.93 17.93 -29.99
CA GLU A 135 -12.73 19.21 -29.29
C GLU A 135 -13.12 19.14 -27.81
N PHE A 136 -12.32 19.81 -26.98
CA PHE A 136 -12.58 20.03 -25.56
C PHE A 136 -12.40 21.49 -25.19
N TYR A 137 -13.23 21.96 -24.26
CA TYR A 137 -13.15 23.31 -23.70
C TYR A 137 -12.28 23.32 -22.44
N TYR A 138 -11.51 24.39 -22.26
CA TYR A 138 -10.75 24.66 -21.03
C TYR A 138 -10.75 26.15 -20.68
N ASN A 139 -10.39 26.46 -19.44
CA ASN A 139 -10.24 27.83 -18.95
C ASN A 139 -8.77 28.28 -19.08
N GLN A 140 -8.53 29.34 -19.87
CA GLN A 140 -7.18 29.82 -20.17
C GLN A 140 -6.42 30.29 -18.92
N ASN A 141 -7.06 31.03 -18.01
CA ASN A 141 -6.42 31.54 -16.79
C ASN A 141 -5.98 30.40 -15.87
N GLU A 142 -6.79 29.34 -15.80
CA GLU A 142 -6.46 28.14 -15.04
C GLU A 142 -5.30 27.38 -15.68
N TYR A 143 -5.27 27.29 -17.00
CA TYR A 143 -4.16 26.67 -17.72
C TYR A 143 -2.83 27.40 -17.49
N ILE A 144 -2.82 28.74 -17.61
CA ILE A 144 -1.65 29.58 -17.30
C ILE A 144 -1.19 29.32 -15.85
N THR A 145 -2.13 29.33 -14.91
CA THR A 145 -1.86 29.02 -13.50
C THR A 145 -1.22 27.63 -13.35
N LEU A 146 -1.75 26.61 -14.04
CA LEU A 146 -1.22 25.24 -13.99
C LEU A 146 0.21 25.16 -14.55
N ILE A 147 0.54 25.88 -15.62
CA ILE A 147 1.90 25.93 -16.17
C ILE A 147 2.87 26.60 -15.20
N VAL A 148 2.52 27.78 -14.69
CA VAL A 148 3.36 28.52 -13.74
C VAL A 148 3.63 27.68 -12.50
N LEU A 149 2.57 27.10 -11.92
CA LEU A 149 2.69 26.20 -10.78
C LEU A 149 3.49 24.94 -11.11
N LYS A 150 3.34 24.36 -12.31
CA LYS A 150 4.12 23.19 -12.74
C LYS A 150 5.62 23.52 -12.77
N ASN A 151 5.99 24.63 -13.39
CA ASN A 151 7.39 25.05 -13.50
C ASN A 151 8.00 25.39 -12.14
N PHE A 152 7.25 26.13 -11.31
CA PHE A 152 7.66 26.41 -9.94
C PHE A 152 7.81 25.13 -9.11
N ASN A 153 6.85 24.20 -9.22
CA ASN A 153 6.91 22.90 -8.56
C ASN A 153 8.11 22.07 -9.01
N ILE A 154 8.51 22.13 -10.29
CA ILE A 154 9.70 21.42 -10.78
C ILE A 154 10.96 21.97 -10.09
N LEU A 155 11.12 23.29 -10.05
CA LEU A 155 12.26 23.95 -9.40
C LEU A 155 12.30 23.64 -7.90
N TYR A 156 11.18 23.83 -7.22
CA TYR A 156 11.03 23.52 -5.80
C TYR A 156 11.31 22.04 -5.51
N LYS A 157 10.74 21.12 -6.29
CA LYS A 157 10.99 19.68 -6.13
C LYS A 157 12.46 19.34 -6.35
N ARG A 158 13.15 19.95 -7.32
CA ARG A 158 14.59 19.73 -7.53
C ARG A 158 15.41 20.18 -6.32
N ALA A 159 15.18 21.40 -5.83
CA ALA A 159 15.86 21.92 -4.64
C ALA A 159 15.57 21.08 -3.39
N PHE A 160 14.29 20.77 -3.14
CA PHE A 160 13.87 19.93 -2.04
C PHE A 160 14.44 18.51 -2.13
N MET A 161 14.42 17.89 -3.32
CA MET A 161 15.03 16.57 -3.52
C MET A 161 16.53 16.60 -3.28
N PHE A 162 17.23 17.67 -3.65
CA PHE A 162 18.65 17.81 -3.36
C PHE A 162 18.92 17.82 -1.85
N ILE A 163 18.22 18.68 -1.10
CA ILE A 163 18.34 18.77 0.37
C ILE A 163 17.97 17.42 1.01
N ARG A 164 16.84 16.85 0.60
CA ARG A 164 16.35 15.56 1.10
C ARG A 164 17.34 14.43 0.82
N ARG A 165 17.95 14.37 -0.37
CA ARG A 165 18.97 13.36 -0.71
C ARG A 165 20.17 13.46 0.22
N ARG A 166 20.67 14.66 0.50
CA ARG A 166 21.77 14.86 1.45
C ARG A 166 21.39 14.43 2.85
N TYR A 167 20.25 14.89 3.35
CA TYR A 167 19.73 14.51 4.67
C TYR A 167 19.60 12.98 4.80
N LEU A 168 18.93 12.32 3.85
CA LEU A 168 18.74 10.87 3.87
C LEU A 168 20.06 10.10 3.79
N ARG A 169 21.06 10.61 3.06
CA ARG A 169 22.40 10.03 3.02
C ARG A 169 23.05 10.04 4.40
N TYR A 170 23.10 11.20 5.06
CA TYR A 170 23.69 11.30 6.40
C TYR A 170 22.90 10.51 7.45
N TYR A 171 21.57 10.54 7.37
CA TYR A 171 20.70 9.75 8.24
C TYR A 171 20.94 8.24 8.07
N LYS A 172 21.04 7.73 6.83
CA LYS A 172 21.35 6.33 6.55
C LYS A 172 22.72 5.95 7.12
N LEU A 173 23.73 6.78 6.90
CA LEU A 173 25.08 6.54 7.44
C LEU A 173 25.10 6.48 8.98
N ALA A 174 24.39 7.40 9.64
CA ALA A 174 24.29 7.42 11.10
C ALA A 174 23.60 6.16 11.65
N ILE A 175 22.47 5.75 11.05
CA ILE A 175 21.77 4.53 11.45
C ILE A 175 22.62 3.29 11.22
N GLN A 176 23.26 3.21 10.06
CA GLN A 176 24.13 2.08 9.74
C GLN A 176 25.29 2.00 10.75
N TYR A 177 25.94 3.13 11.05
CA TYR A 177 26.97 3.20 12.08
C TYR A 177 26.47 2.70 13.45
N LEU A 178 25.29 3.15 13.89
CA LEU A 178 24.68 2.70 15.15
C LEU A 178 24.31 1.21 15.14
N LEU A 179 23.93 0.65 14.00
CA LEU A 179 23.65 -0.78 13.86
C LEU A 179 24.93 -1.60 13.96
N ILE A 180 25.98 -1.21 13.22
CA ILE A 180 27.30 -1.86 13.24
C ILE A 180 27.86 -1.87 14.65
N LYS A 181 27.84 -0.72 15.32
CA LYS A 181 28.32 -0.57 16.70
C LYS A 181 27.57 -1.49 17.68
N ARG A 182 26.28 -1.75 17.45
CA ARG A 182 25.48 -2.66 18.30
C ARG A 182 25.73 -4.13 17.99
N LEU A 183 25.97 -4.46 16.73
CA LEU A 183 26.34 -5.81 16.30
C LEU A 183 27.74 -6.22 16.76
N SER A 184 28.59 -5.25 17.12
CA SER A 184 30.00 -5.48 17.48
C SER A 184 30.80 -6.13 16.34
N VAL A 185 30.45 -5.81 15.10
CA VAL A 185 31.12 -6.33 13.88
C VAL A 185 31.89 -5.23 13.16
N SER A 186 32.88 -5.61 12.37
CA SER A 186 33.58 -4.66 11.51
C SER A 186 32.68 -4.22 10.34
N LYS A 187 33.01 -3.08 9.72
CA LYS A 187 32.26 -2.62 8.53
C LYS A 187 32.39 -3.57 7.34
N ALA A 188 33.50 -4.31 7.24
CA ALA A 188 33.77 -5.25 6.17
C ALA A 188 32.89 -6.51 6.25
N ASP A 189 32.41 -6.86 7.45
CA ASP A 189 31.61 -8.08 7.67
C ASP A 189 30.11 -7.88 7.41
N ILE A 190 29.65 -6.64 7.25
CA ILE A 190 28.24 -6.30 6.98
C ILE A 190 27.78 -6.84 5.63
N SER A 191 28.69 -6.93 4.65
CA SER A 191 28.38 -7.52 3.34
C SER A 191 28.14 -9.03 3.42
N LYS A 192 28.50 -9.67 4.54
CA LYS A 192 28.25 -11.06 4.84
C LYS A 192 27.03 -11.21 5.74
N GLN A 193 26.62 -12.46 5.95
CA GLN A 193 25.61 -12.78 6.94
C GLN A 193 26.21 -12.61 8.35
N VAL A 194 25.60 -11.77 9.17
CA VAL A 194 26.05 -11.47 10.53
C VAL A 194 25.10 -12.08 11.55
N GLU A 195 25.64 -12.53 12.66
CA GLU A 195 24.84 -13.00 13.78
C GLU A 195 24.32 -11.83 14.62
N ILE A 196 23.03 -11.84 14.96
CA ILE A 196 22.40 -10.77 15.71
C ILE A 196 22.38 -11.13 17.19
N ASN A 197 23.15 -10.40 17.99
CA ASN A 197 23.08 -10.49 19.45
C ASN A 197 21.73 -9.97 19.99
N TYR A 198 21.35 -10.44 21.19
CA TYR A 198 20.06 -10.15 21.81
C TYR A 198 19.77 -8.64 21.94
N LYS A 199 20.77 -7.85 22.36
CA LYS A 199 20.64 -6.39 22.48
C LYS A 199 20.30 -5.73 21.15
N THR A 200 20.89 -6.19 20.06
CA THR A 200 20.59 -5.68 18.72
C THR A 200 19.20 -6.07 18.29
N PHE A 201 18.83 -7.35 18.43
CA PHE A 201 17.50 -7.88 18.14
C PHE A 201 16.39 -7.05 18.79
N LEU A 202 16.51 -6.80 20.10
CA LEU A 202 15.56 -5.99 20.87
C LEU A 202 15.39 -4.54 20.35
N ASN A 203 16.39 -3.99 19.68
CA ASN A 203 16.37 -2.61 19.17
C ASN A 203 16.05 -2.50 17.67
N LEU A 204 15.78 -3.61 16.99
CA LEU A 204 15.24 -3.59 15.63
C LEU A 204 13.80 -3.07 15.62
N ASN A 205 13.44 -2.38 14.56
CA ASN A 205 12.06 -2.07 14.25
C ASN A 205 11.47 -3.23 13.42
N ILE A 206 10.24 -3.63 13.71
CA ILE A 206 9.61 -4.76 12.99
C ILE A 206 9.21 -4.40 11.55
N GLU A 207 9.04 -3.11 11.26
CA GLU A 207 8.64 -2.58 9.97
C GLU A 207 9.02 -1.08 9.90
N PRO A 208 9.55 -0.58 8.75
CA PRO A 208 9.81 0.84 8.55
C PRO A 208 8.54 1.67 8.73
N LYS A 209 8.65 2.85 9.37
CA LYS A 209 7.48 3.71 9.66
C LYS A 209 6.62 4.07 8.44
N ASN A 210 7.26 4.20 7.27
CA ASN A 210 6.62 4.59 6.01
C ASN A 210 6.30 3.38 5.11
N SER A 211 6.38 2.16 5.64
CA SER A 211 6.09 0.94 4.87
C SER A 211 4.63 0.85 4.47
N ILE A 212 4.38 0.38 3.25
CA ILE A 212 3.04 0.09 2.75
C ILE A 212 2.35 -1.05 3.52
N ASN A 213 3.11 -1.93 4.18
CA ASN A 213 2.56 -3.02 4.98
C ASN A 213 1.69 -2.50 6.13
N TRP A 214 1.92 -1.27 6.58
CA TRP A 214 1.07 -0.63 7.56
C TRP A 214 -0.35 -0.33 7.07
N ILE A 215 -0.54 -0.31 5.75
CA ILE A 215 -1.83 -0.12 5.08
C ILE A 215 -2.35 -1.51 4.66
N LEU A 216 -1.56 -2.25 3.88
CA LEU A 216 -1.96 -3.57 3.35
C LEU A 216 -2.22 -4.61 4.45
N ARG A 217 -1.34 -4.71 5.44
CA ARG A 217 -1.37 -5.72 6.51
C ARG A 217 -1.81 -5.12 7.85
N LYS A 218 -2.52 -3.98 7.79
CA LYS A 218 -2.86 -3.16 8.95
C LYS A 218 -3.52 -3.97 10.06
N LYS A 219 -4.54 -4.78 9.73
CA LYS A 219 -5.28 -5.59 10.71
C LYS A 219 -4.37 -6.53 11.50
N HIS A 220 -3.48 -7.23 10.80
CA HIS A 220 -2.53 -8.17 11.41
C HIS A 220 -1.46 -7.49 12.24
N LEU A 221 -0.87 -6.40 11.73
CA LEU A 221 0.17 -5.66 12.45
C LEU A 221 -0.40 -4.93 13.67
N ALA A 222 -1.63 -4.43 13.58
CA ALA A 222 -2.26 -3.67 14.66
C ALA A 222 -2.37 -4.49 15.96
N LEU A 223 -2.69 -5.79 15.87
CA LEU A 223 -2.78 -6.67 17.05
C LEU A 223 -1.46 -6.76 17.81
N VAL A 224 -0.35 -6.89 17.09
CA VAL A 224 0.98 -7.12 17.68
C VAL A 224 1.77 -5.83 17.94
N THR A 225 1.27 -4.67 17.50
CA THR A 225 1.97 -3.36 17.62
C THR A 225 1.16 -2.28 18.33
N ASP A 226 -0.04 -2.61 18.81
CA ASP A 226 -1.05 -1.63 19.27
C ASP A 226 -1.21 -0.49 18.26
N SER A 227 -1.61 -0.84 17.04
CA SER A 227 -1.82 0.13 15.95
C SER A 227 -0.62 1.07 15.72
N LYS A 228 0.60 0.50 15.65
CA LYS A 228 1.89 1.18 15.50
C LYS A 228 2.42 1.95 16.72
N LYS A 229 1.79 1.89 17.90
CA LYS A 229 2.38 2.49 19.12
C LYS A 229 3.69 1.79 19.50
N HIS A 230 3.83 0.50 19.19
CA HIS A 230 5.01 -0.31 19.44
C HIS A 230 5.62 -0.84 18.14
N ILE A 231 6.73 -0.24 17.69
CA ILE A 231 7.41 -0.64 16.45
C ILE A 231 8.70 -1.42 16.74
N LYS A 232 9.37 -1.13 17.86
CA LYS A 232 10.61 -1.82 18.24
C LYS A 232 10.30 -3.17 18.86
N VAL A 233 11.13 -4.18 18.59
CA VAL A 233 11.00 -5.52 19.16
C VAL A 233 10.84 -5.48 20.69
N LYS A 234 11.71 -4.74 21.40
CA LYS A 234 11.61 -4.61 22.88
C LYS A 234 10.28 -4.03 23.37
N THR A 235 9.71 -3.09 22.62
CA THR A 235 8.44 -2.47 23.00
C THR A 235 7.26 -3.38 22.69
N ILE A 236 7.36 -4.17 21.62
CA ILE A 236 6.36 -5.20 21.27
C ILE A 236 6.40 -6.32 22.31
N LEU A 237 7.59 -6.81 22.67
CA LEU A 237 7.79 -7.83 23.71
C LEU A 237 7.11 -7.40 25.02
N LYS A 238 7.41 -6.17 25.50
CA LYS A 238 6.79 -5.61 26.71
C LYS A 238 5.28 -5.43 26.59
N TYR A 239 4.80 -5.01 25.42
CA TYR A 239 3.37 -4.82 25.18
C TYR A 239 2.62 -6.15 25.29
N LEU A 240 3.17 -7.20 24.69
CA LEU A 240 2.57 -8.53 24.67
C LEU A 240 2.73 -9.27 26.01
N SER A 241 3.76 -9.00 26.82
CA SER A 241 3.97 -9.67 28.10
C SER A 241 2.99 -9.27 29.23
N ASN A 242 2.30 -8.13 29.14
CA ASN A 242 1.58 -7.51 30.27
C ASN A 242 0.07 -7.83 30.34
N ASP A 243 -0.34 -9.09 30.53
CA ASP A 243 -1.74 -9.59 30.44
C ASP A 243 -2.47 -9.29 29.11
N ASN A 244 -1.89 -8.44 28.27
CA ASN A 244 -2.44 -7.97 27.01
C ASN A 244 -2.49 -9.10 25.99
N LEU A 245 -1.56 -10.07 26.03
CA LEU A 245 -1.64 -11.22 25.12
C LEU A 245 -2.96 -11.95 25.29
N ASN A 246 -3.41 -12.16 26.53
CA ASN A 246 -4.70 -12.78 26.82
C ASN A 246 -5.87 -11.95 26.30
N LYS A 247 -5.81 -10.62 26.44
CA LYS A 247 -6.82 -9.71 25.86
C LYS A 247 -6.82 -9.73 24.33
N ILE A 248 -5.64 -9.82 23.70
CA ILE A 248 -5.47 -9.89 22.25
C ILE A 248 -6.02 -11.20 21.71
N ILE A 249 -5.78 -12.33 22.40
CA ILE A 249 -6.28 -13.66 22.00
C ILE A 249 -7.79 -13.64 21.74
N ASN A 250 -8.55 -12.94 22.59
CA ASN A 250 -10.01 -12.83 22.46
C ASN A 250 -10.45 -11.99 21.24
N ASN A 251 -9.56 -11.19 20.67
CA ASN A 251 -9.82 -10.33 19.51
C ASN A 251 -9.27 -10.91 18.19
N ILE A 252 -8.76 -12.14 18.22
CA ILE A 252 -8.24 -12.79 17.02
C ILE A 252 -9.40 -13.25 16.13
N VAL A 253 -9.33 -12.87 14.87
CA VAL A 253 -10.21 -13.31 13.79
C VAL A 253 -9.31 -14.02 12.77
N GLU A 254 -9.58 -15.30 12.55
CA GLU A 254 -8.84 -16.07 11.56
C GLU A 254 -9.17 -15.61 10.14
N SER A 255 -8.14 -15.46 9.31
CA SER A 255 -8.30 -15.24 7.88
C SER A 255 -8.98 -16.43 7.23
N ASP A 256 -9.96 -16.14 6.36
CA ASP A 256 -10.55 -17.12 5.46
C ASP A 256 -9.60 -17.39 4.28
N ASN A 257 -8.97 -18.57 4.30
CA ASN A 257 -8.07 -19.09 3.26
C ASN A 257 -8.65 -20.37 2.65
N SER A 258 -9.97 -20.51 2.59
CA SER A 258 -10.65 -21.70 2.05
C SER A 258 -10.58 -21.82 0.53
N THR A 259 -10.30 -20.72 -0.17
CA THR A 259 -10.27 -20.63 -1.64
C THR A 259 -8.98 -19.99 -2.13
N PRO A 260 -8.43 -20.41 -3.28
CA PRO A 260 -7.26 -19.76 -3.87
C PRO A 260 -7.46 -18.26 -4.12
N PHE A 261 -6.36 -17.51 -4.08
CA PHE A 261 -6.31 -16.07 -4.25
C PHE A 261 -5.71 -15.69 -5.59
N GLU A 262 -6.15 -14.57 -6.16
CA GLU A 262 -5.48 -13.94 -7.29
C GLU A 262 -4.05 -13.51 -6.91
N GLU A 263 -3.10 -13.87 -7.76
CA GLU A 263 -1.69 -13.50 -7.61
C GLU A 263 -1.38 -12.09 -8.14
N PRO A 264 -0.41 -11.36 -7.56
CA PRO A 264 0.42 -11.80 -6.43
C PRO A 264 -0.29 -11.65 -5.08
N ILE A 265 -0.19 -12.66 -4.21
CA ILE A 265 -0.78 -12.65 -2.84
C ILE A 265 -0.37 -11.40 -2.03
N SER A 266 0.82 -10.85 -2.27
CA SER A 266 1.30 -9.63 -1.63
C SER A 266 0.40 -8.40 -1.86
N HIS A 267 -0.38 -8.39 -2.94
CA HIS A 267 -1.31 -7.31 -3.32
C HIS A 267 -2.78 -7.75 -3.25
N ASN A 268 -3.07 -8.94 -2.72
CA ASN A 268 -4.43 -9.45 -2.65
C ASN A 268 -5.17 -8.89 -1.42
N LYS A 269 -6.18 -8.03 -1.66
CA LYS A 269 -6.97 -7.40 -0.58
C LYS A 269 -7.70 -8.42 0.29
N LYS A 270 -8.27 -9.49 -0.31
CA LYS A 270 -9.02 -10.53 0.42
C LYS A 270 -8.10 -11.26 1.39
N PHE A 271 -6.92 -11.68 0.92
CA PHE A 271 -5.92 -12.40 1.72
C PHE A 271 -5.50 -11.64 2.98
N TRP A 272 -5.27 -10.32 2.88
CA TRP A 272 -4.79 -9.50 4.00
C TRP A 272 -5.89 -8.91 4.89
N ASN A 273 -7.15 -8.98 4.48
CA ASN A 273 -8.25 -8.33 5.20
C ASN A 273 -9.36 -9.28 5.67
N SER A 274 -9.31 -10.57 5.33
CA SER A 274 -10.28 -11.56 5.83
C SER A 274 -10.13 -11.84 7.32
N GLY A 275 -8.94 -11.59 7.91
CA GLY A 275 -8.68 -11.77 9.34
C GLY A 275 -7.62 -10.84 9.90
N ASN A 276 -7.06 -11.20 11.05
CA ASN A 276 -5.98 -10.47 11.73
C ASN A 276 -4.92 -11.41 12.38
N ASN A 277 -4.97 -12.71 12.12
CA ASN A 277 -4.19 -13.75 12.80
C ASN A 277 -2.73 -13.94 12.36
N TYR A 278 -2.35 -13.57 11.11
CA TYR A 278 -1.05 -13.95 10.53
C TYR A 278 0.20 -13.65 11.37
N PHE A 279 0.30 -12.51 12.06
CA PHE A 279 1.48 -12.25 12.90
C PHE A 279 1.31 -12.75 14.34
N ILE A 280 0.11 -12.64 14.91
CA ILE A 280 -0.14 -13.04 16.29
C ILE A 280 -0.02 -14.55 16.49
N TYR A 281 -0.36 -15.38 15.50
CA TYR A 281 -0.15 -16.83 15.62
C TYR A 281 1.32 -17.24 15.56
N ASN A 282 2.18 -16.48 14.90
CA ASN A 282 3.62 -16.69 15.05
C ASN A 282 4.07 -16.41 16.49
N VAL A 283 3.48 -15.43 17.18
CA VAL A 283 3.75 -15.21 18.62
C VAL A 283 3.20 -16.37 19.46
N LEU A 284 1.93 -16.75 19.30
CA LEU A 284 1.28 -17.76 20.15
C LEU A 284 1.87 -19.16 19.98
N PHE A 285 2.21 -19.54 18.75
CA PHE A 285 2.73 -20.88 18.46
C PHE A 285 4.26 -20.90 18.36
N SER A 286 4.93 -19.76 18.27
CA SER A 286 6.40 -19.70 18.11
C SER A 286 6.85 -20.51 16.88
N PHE A 287 7.99 -21.20 16.95
CA PHE A 287 8.53 -21.97 15.83
C PHE A 287 7.81 -23.33 15.64
N ARG A 288 7.44 -23.61 14.40
CA ARG A 288 6.79 -24.85 13.95
C ARG A 288 7.45 -25.34 12.67
N LYS A 289 7.58 -26.66 12.52
CA LYS A 289 8.10 -27.28 11.30
C LYS A 289 7.12 -27.08 10.15
N ASN A 290 7.64 -26.97 8.92
CA ASN A 290 6.88 -26.99 7.68
C ASN A 290 5.73 -25.96 7.59
N VAL A 291 5.90 -24.77 8.18
CA VAL A 291 4.95 -23.68 7.97
C VAL A 291 5.00 -23.24 6.51
N THR A 292 3.88 -23.37 5.81
CA THR A 292 3.72 -23.04 4.39
C THR A 292 4.03 -21.56 4.17
N SER A 293 4.87 -21.25 3.17
CA SER A 293 5.16 -19.87 2.79
C SER A 293 3.98 -19.23 2.03
N TYR A 294 3.90 -17.90 2.00
CA TYR A 294 2.85 -17.24 1.23
C TYR A 294 2.91 -17.54 -0.27
N GLN A 295 4.10 -17.77 -0.83
CA GLN A 295 4.24 -18.14 -2.25
C GLN A 295 3.61 -19.50 -2.55
N ASN A 296 3.55 -20.39 -1.56
CA ASN A 296 2.99 -21.73 -1.68
C ASN A 296 1.57 -21.83 -1.09
N ALA A 297 0.96 -20.70 -0.72
CA ALA A 297 -0.36 -20.70 -0.07
C ALA A 297 -1.44 -21.25 -1.00
N ASN A 298 -1.48 -20.80 -2.26
CA ASN A 298 -2.44 -21.32 -3.24
C ASN A 298 -2.24 -22.81 -3.51
N THR A 299 -0.99 -23.28 -3.59
CA THR A 299 -0.69 -24.71 -3.73
C THR A 299 -1.28 -25.50 -2.56
N TYR A 300 -1.03 -25.07 -1.32
CA TYR A 300 -1.58 -25.71 -0.13
C TYR A 300 -3.11 -25.75 -0.15
N ILE A 301 -3.76 -24.62 -0.44
CA ILE A 301 -5.23 -24.53 -0.47
C ILE A 301 -5.84 -25.50 -1.49
N VAL A 302 -5.15 -25.77 -2.60
CA VAL A 302 -5.60 -26.71 -3.64
C VAL A 302 -5.26 -28.17 -3.29
N SER A 303 -4.05 -28.43 -2.80
CA SER A 303 -3.52 -29.80 -2.66
C SER A 303 -3.71 -30.43 -1.28
N ASP A 304 -3.67 -29.63 -0.23
CA ASP A 304 -3.70 -30.06 1.17
C ASP A 304 -4.58 -29.08 1.97
N ASN A 305 -5.89 -29.16 1.75
CA ASN A 305 -6.89 -28.32 2.44
C ASN A 305 -7.37 -28.96 3.76
N SER A 306 -6.51 -29.76 4.40
CA SER A 306 -6.86 -30.49 5.64
C SER A 306 -7.23 -29.54 6.78
N TYR A 307 -6.62 -28.36 6.80
CA TYR A 307 -6.94 -27.27 7.71
C TYR A 307 -6.97 -25.95 6.94
N ASN A 308 -7.81 -25.00 7.38
CA ASN A 308 -7.75 -23.63 6.87
C ASN A 308 -6.33 -23.06 7.10
N LEU A 309 -5.63 -22.69 6.04
CA LEU A 309 -4.22 -22.30 6.11
C LEU A 309 -4.01 -21.12 7.08
N TYR A 310 -2.99 -21.23 7.95
CA TYR A 310 -2.70 -20.28 9.02
C TYR A 310 -3.76 -20.15 10.11
N SER A 311 -4.77 -21.02 10.18
CA SER A 311 -5.67 -21.12 11.34
C SER A 311 -4.94 -21.61 12.60
N LYS A 312 -5.58 -21.48 13.76
CA LYS A 312 -5.12 -22.08 15.00
C LYS A 312 -4.96 -23.59 14.85
N LYS A 313 -5.94 -24.27 14.24
CA LYS A 313 -5.89 -25.72 14.00
C LYS A 313 -4.69 -26.10 13.12
N TYR A 314 -4.43 -25.34 12.07
CA TYR A 314 -3.25 -25.51 11.22
C TYR A 314 -1.95 -25.41 12.04
N TYR A 315 -1.77 -24.37 12.87
CA TYR A 315 -0.55 -24.26 13.69
C TYR A 315 -0.44 -25.33 14.79
N GLN A 316 -1.57 -25.84 15.28
CA GLN A 316 -1.63 -26.91 16.28
C GLN A 316 -1.33 -28.29 15.68
N SER A 317 -1.61 -28.50 14.39
CA SER A 317 -1.28 -29.74 13.69
C SER A 317 0.19 -29.87 13.33
N LEU A 318 0.94 -28.76 13.32
CA LEU A 318 2.38 -28.76 13.02
C LEU A 318 3.22 -29.12 14.23
N GLU A 319 4.31 -29.86 14.00
CA GLU A 319 5.28 -30.21 15.02
C GLU A 319 6.04 -28.96 15.54
N LYS A 320 6.31 -28.92 16.84
CA LYS A 320 7.17 -27.88 17.44
C LYS A 320 8.62 -28.13 17.06
N MET A 321 9.37 -27.06 16.80
CA MET A 321 10.83 -27.16 16.69
C MET A 321 11.46 -27.13 18.09
N ASN A 322 12.49 -27.94 18.31
CA ASN A 322 13.35 -27.84 19.48
C ASN A 322 14.43 -26.73 19.31
N PRO A 323 15.18 -26.34 20.35
CA PRO A 323 16.16 -25.25 20.25
C PRO A 323 17.22 -25.43 19.16
N ASP A 324 17.74 -26.65 18.97
CA ASP A 324 18.76 -26.93 17.96
C ASP A 324 18.18 -26.83 16.55
N GLU A 325 16.97 -27.34 16.34
CA GLU A 325 16.25 -27.20 15.07
C GLU A 325 15.95 -25.73 14.74
N ILE A 326 15.57 -24.92 15.74
CA ILE A 326 15.36 -23.48 15.56
C ILE A 326 16.67 -22.82 15.14
N LYS A 327 17.79 -23.15 15.79
CA LYS A 327 19.11 -22.59 15.44
C LYS A 327 19.48 -22.92 14.00
N THR A 328 19.42 -24.20 13.60
CA THR A 328 19.70 -24.63 12.22
C THR A 328 18.76 -23.95 11.21
N PHE A 329 17.49 -23.79 11.56
CA PHE A 329 16.52 -23.11 10.72
C PHE A 329 16.83 -21.62 10.54
N LEU A 330 17.19 -20.91 11.61
CA LEU A 330 17.56 -19.49 11.59
C LEU A 330 18.90 -19.22 10.91
N ASP A 331 19.84 -20.16 10.97
CA ASP A 331 21.11 -20.11 10.23
C ASP A 331 20.87 -20.24 8.72
N SER A 332 20.01 -21.18 8.32
CA SER A 332 19.71 -21.45 6.91
C SER A 332 18.78 -20.40 6.29
N ASN A 333 18.00 -19.72 7.12
CA ASN A 333 17.07 -18.69 6.71
C ASN A 333 17.45 -17.38 7.41
N PRO A 334 18.35 -16.57 6.82
CA PRO A 334 18.69 -15.28 7.38
C PRO A 334 17.53 -14.29 7.28
N ILE A 335 17.44 -13.34 8.22
CA ILE A 335 16.55 -12.18 8.08
C ILE A 335 17.24 -11.07 7.30
N GLU A 336 16.48 -10.10 6.80
CA GLU A 336 17.06 -8.90 6.17
C GLU A 336 16.78 -7.68 7.03
N ILE A 337 17.81 -6.87 7.22
CA ILE A 337 17.73 -5.61 7.95
C ILE A 337 18.18 -4.48 7.04
N THR A 338 17.32 -3.49 6.86
CA THR A 338 17.65 -2.26 6.15
C THR A 338 17.37 -1.09 7.07
N ASN A 339 18.36 -0.22 7.30
CA ASN A 339 18.21 0.96 8.17
C ASN A 339 17.61 0.64 9.57
N ASN A 340 18.04 -0.45 10.21
CA ASN A 340 17.53 -0.92 11.52
C ASN A 340 16.07 -1.42 11.51
N ASP A 341 15.45 -1.55 10.34
CA ASP A 341 14.13 -2.15 10.17
C ASP A 341 14.26 -3.57 9.61
N VAL A 342 13.45 -4.51 10.12
CA VAL A 342 13.32 -5.84 9.55
C VAL A 342 12.57 -5.71 8.22
N THR A 343 13.23 -6.01 7.11
CA THR A 343 12.64 -5.94 5.77
C THR A 343 12.19 -7.31 5.27
N SER A 344 12.87 -8.38 5.68
CA SER A 344 12.50 -9.78 5.43
C SER A 344 12.59 -10.62 6.69
N GLY A 345 11.73 -11.63 6.81
CA GLY A 345 11.72 -12.57 7.95
C GLY A 345 10.91 -12.14 9.18
N LYS A 346 9.95 -11.23 9.01
CA LYS A 346 9.10 -10.70 10.11
C LYS A 346 8.37 -11.79 10.90
N HIS A 347 7.85 -12.83 10.23
CA HIS A 347 7.21 -13.96 10.90
C HIS A 347 8.14 -14.67 11.88
N ARG A 348 9.41 -14.86 11.49
CA ARG A 348 10.42 -15.46 12.36
C ARG A 348 10.76 -14.55 13.54
N VAL A 349 10.81 -13.23 13.33
CA VAL A 349 10.98 -12.27 14.43
C VAL A 349 9.80 -12.33 15.41
N PHE A 350 8.55 -12.42 14.94
CA PHE A 350 7.39 -12.62 15.80
C PHE A 350 7.38 -13.99 16.50
N ALA A 351 7.85 -15.05 15.84
CA ALA A 351 8.05 -16.35 16.46
C ALA A 351 9.08 -16.31 17.59
N MET A 352 10.19 -15.57 17.41
CA MET A 352 11.16 -15.34 18.48
C MET A 352 10.58 -14.50 19.62
N ILE A 353 9.76 -13.49 19.32
CA ILE A 353 9.06 -12.73 20.37
C ILE A 353 8.17 -13.66 21.21
N GLY A 354 7.42 -14.56 20.57
CA GLY A 354 6.62 -15.59 21.25
C GLY A 354 7.46 -16.52 22.11
N TRP A 355 8.58 -17.01 21.55
CA TRP A 355 9.54 -17.87 22.25
C TRP A 355 10.06 -17.24 23.54
N LEU A 356 10.44 -15.95 23.49
CA LEU A 356 10.93 -15.18 24.63
C LEU A 356 9.83 -14.89 25.67
N ILE A 357 8.59 -14.61 25.24
CA ILE A 357 7.45 -14.41 26.15
C ILE A 357 7.19 -15.68 26.99
N ASN A 358 7.45 -16.86 26.40
CA ASN A 358 7.33 -18.15 27.09
C ASN A 358 8.53 -18.46 28.02
N GLY A 359 9.43 -17.50 28.27
CA GLY A 359 10.55 -17.64 29.21
C GLY A 359 11.77 -18.36 28.65
N ASN A 360 11.80 -18.69 27.36
CA ASN A 360 12.93 -19.37 26.75
C ASN A 360 14.08 -18.40 26.43
N GLU A 361 15.30 -18.93 26.30
CA GLU A 361 16.47 -18.14 25.94
C GLU A 361 16.48 -17.71 24.47
N TYR A 362 17.09 -16.55 24.20
CA TYR A 362 17.22 -16.01 22.86
C TYR A 362 18.15 -16.87 21.98
N ILE A 363 17.65 -17.28 20.81
CA ILE A 363 18.45 -17.97 19.78
C ILE A 363 18.84 -16.95 18.70
N PRO A 364 20.14 -16.73 18.42
CA PRO A 364 20.58 -15.72 17.47
C PRO A 364 20.10 -15.97 16.04
N PHE A 365 19.72 -14.89 15.35
CA PHE A 365 19.47 -14.89 13.92
C PHE A 365 20.76 -14.67 13.13
N LYS A 366 20.89 -15.31 11.96
CA LYS A 366 21.72 -14.77 10.87
C LYS A 366 20.95 -13.67 10.14
N ALA A 367 21.66 -12.63 9.71
CA ALA A 367 21.04 -11.53 9.00
C ALA A 367 21.92 -10.93 7.91
N ARG A 368 21.26 -10.46 6.85
CA ARG A 368 21.87 -9.65 5.80
C ARG A 368 21.52 -8.19 6.06
N VAL A 369 22.54 -7.33 6.14
CA VAL A 369 22.37 -5.90 6.39
C VAL A 369 22.54 -5.13 5.08
N VAL A 370 21.52 -4.37 4.69
CA VAL A 370 21.38 -3.70 3.37
C VAL A 370 21.33 -2.16 3.49
#